data_AF-A0A2N2CJH2-F1
#
_entry.id   AF-A0A2N2CJH2-F1
#
_cell.length_a   1.000
_cell.length_b   1.000
_cell.length_c   1.000
_cell.angle_alpha   90.00
_cell.angle_beta   90.00
_cell.angle_gamma   90.00
#
_symmetry.space_group_name_H-M   'P 1'
#
loop_
_entity.id
_entity.type
_entity.pdbx_description
1 polymer ?
#
loop_
_entity_poly.entity_id
_entity_poly.type
_entity_poly.pdbx_seq_one_letter_code
_entity_poly.pdbx_strand_id
1 'polypeptide(L)'
;MIIILKNIKVSELTKGYEDKAEEGVRGYDGTLNIRPAYQREFIYKEKQRNEVINTVRKSFPLNTMYWAVAGEGYELMDGQQRTVSICQYVQGDFAVEIDGSPMFFNNLTSEKQQQIL
;
A
#
# COMPACT_ATOMS: atom_id res chain seq x y z
N MET A 1 -24.22 -8.38 -9.29
CA MET A 1 -22.99 -7.98 -8.58
C MET A 1 -22.94 -6.46 -8.56
N ILE A 2 -22.85 -5.83 -7.38
CA ILE A 2 -22.78 -4.36 -7.25
C ILE A 2 -21.30 -4.02 -7.01
N ILE A 3 -20.74 -3.13 -7.84
CA ILE A 3 -19.39 -2.59 -7.65
C ILE A 3 -19.56 -1.13 -7.25
N ILE A 4 -18.89 -0.72 -6.16
CA ILE A 4 -18.94 0.65 -5.65
C ILE A 4 -17.53 1.23 -5.76
N LEU A 5 -17.40 2.35 -6.48
CA LEU A 5 -16.14 3.10 -6.53
C LEU A 5 -15.94 3.86 -5.22
N LYS A 6 -14.77 3.68 -4.61
CA LYS A 6 -14.34 4.38 -3.39
C LYS A 6 -12.97 5.00 -3.65
N ASN A 7 -12.83 6.29 -3.37
CA ASN A 7 -11.54 6.95 -3.30
C ASN A 7 -11.10 6.94 -1.82
N ILE A 8 -10.00 6.27 -1.53
CA ILE A 8 -9.45 6.09 -0.18
C ILE A 8 -8.08 6.77 -0.17
N LYS A 9 -7.81 7.62 0.83
CA LYS A 9 -6.48 8.22 0.95
C LYS A 9 -5.44 7.17 1.35
N VAL A 10 -4.19 7.38 0.96
CA VAL A 10 -3.11 6.48 1.37
C VAL A 10 -2.91 6.51 2.89
N SER A 11 -3.08 7.68 3.51
CA SER A 11 -3.10 7.85 4.97
C SER A 11 -4.16 6.97 5.65
N GLU A 12 -5.34 6.83 5.06
CA GLU A 12 -6.38 5.94 5.58
C GLU A 12 -6.02 4.48 5.32
N LEU A 13 -5.58 4.14 4.10
CA LEU A 13 -5.17 2.80 3.71
C LEU A 13 -4.07 2.22 4.61
N THR A 14 -3.09 3.05 4.97
CA THR A 14 -1.91 2.66 5.76
C THR A 14 -2.12 2.80 7.27
N LYS A 15 -3.23 3.40 7.71
CA LYS A 15 -3.55 3.52 9.13
C LYS A 15 -3.63 2.13 9.76
N GLY A 16 -2.95 1.95 10.90
CA GLY A 16 -2.94 0.68 11.63
C GLY A 16 -2.36 -0.48 10.80
N TYR A 17 -1.47 -0.18 9.85
CA TYR A 17 -0.80 -1.20 9.06
C TYR A 17 -0.01 -2.15 9.95
N GLU A 18 -0.16 -3.45 9.70
CA GLU A 18 0.53 -4.52 10.41
C GLU A 18 0.87 -5.63 9.42
N ASP A 19 2.17 -5.94 9.32
CA ASP A 19 2.68 -7.08 8.55
C ASP A 19 3.18 -8.15 9.52
N LYS A 20 2.42 -9.24 9.67
CA LYS A 20 2.77 -10.35 10.54
C LYS A 20 3.38 -11.52 9.76
N ALA A 21 3.98 -11.24 8.60
CA ALA A 21 4.53 -12.26 7.72
C ALA A 21 3.49 -13.38 7.47
N GLU A 22 3.75 -14.61 7.93
CA GLU A 22 2.90 -15.80 7.76
C GLU A 22 1.47 -15.62 8.29
N GLU A 23 1.23 -14.75 9.29
CA GLU A 23 -0.13 -14.51 9.80
C GLU A 23 -0.94 -13.51 8.94
N GLY A 24 -0.33 -12.99 7.88
CA GLY A 24 -0.94 -12.09 6.92
C GLY A 24 -0.62 -10.61 7.16
N VAL A 25 -1.23 -9.76 6.33
CA VAL A 25 -0.99 -8.32 6.28
C VAL A 25 -2.31 -7.57 6.34
N ARG A 26 -2.42 -6.60 7.24
CA ARG A 26 -3.61 -5.79 7.45
C ARG A 26 -3.32 -4.31 7.35
N GLY A 27 -4.33 -3.54 6.97
CA GLY A 27 -4.30 -2.08 6.96
C GLY A 27 -5.71 -1.53 7.09
N TYR A 28 -5.89 -0.24 6.80
CA TYR A 28 -7.17 0.44 6.93
C TYR A 28 -7.79 0.22 8.33
N ASP A 29 -6.99 0.49 9.37
CA ASP A 29 -7.31 0.31 10.79
C ASP A 29 -7.69 -1.14 11.16
N GLY A 30 -7.06 -2.11 10.49
CA GLY A 30 -7.32 -3.54 10.67
C GLY A 30 -8.56 -4.06 9.95
N THR A 31 -9.33 -3.18 9.29
CA THR A 31 -10.58 -3.57 8.60
C THR A 31 -10.35 -4.07 7.17
N LEU A 32 -9.15 -3.88 6.61
CA LEU A 32 -8.73 -4.48 5.34
C LEU A 32 -7.70 -5.59 5.59
N ASN A 33 -8.05 -6.80 5.19
CA ASN A 33 -7.09 -7.89 5.00
C ASN A 33 -6.40 -7.71 3.63
N ILE A 34 -5.21 -7.11 3.64
CA ILE A 34 -4.42 -6.83 2.43
C ILE A 34 -3.86 -8.13 1.85
N ARG A 35 -3.39 -9.02 2.72
CA ARG A 35 -2.89 -10.34 2.36
C ARG A 35 -3.30 -11.36 3.43
N PRO A 36 -4.30 -12.19 3.16
CA PRO A 36 -4.58 -13.37 3.96
C PRO A 36 -3.37 -14.31 4.02
N ALA A 37 -3.18 -15.00 5.15
CA ALA A 37 -2.09 -15.95 5.39
C ALA A 37 -1.96 -17.04 4.31
N TYR A 38 -3.07 -17.45 3.67
CA TYR A 38 -3.08 -18.48 2.64
C TYR A 38 -2.76 -17.97 1.22
N GLN A 39 -2.65 -16.65 1.01
CA GLN A 39 -2.32 -16.08 -0.28
C GLN A 39 -0.81 -16.09 -0.53
N ARG A 40 -0.42 -15.94 -1.80
CA ARG A 40 0.99 -15.89 -2.20
C ARG A 40 1.73 -14.78 -1.46
N GLU A 41 2.98 -15.08 -1.14
CA GLU A 41 3.94 -14.14 -0.57
C GLU A 41 4.11 -12.88 -1.44
N PHE A 42 4.64 -11.83 -0.82
CA PHE A 42 5.05 -10.64 -1.53
C PHE A 42 6.29 -10.96 -2.41
N ILE A 43 6.18 -10.72 -3.72
CA ILE A 43 7.23 -11.10 -4.69
C ILE A 43 7.74 -9.92 -5.54
N TYR A 44 7.19 -8.72 -5.36
CA TYR A 44 7.70 -7.53 -6.03
C TYR A 44 9.15 -7.29 -5.65
N LYS A 45 10.02 -7.28 -6.65
CA LYS A 45 11.42 -6.87 -6.50
C LYS A 45 11.50 -5.37 -6.26
N GLU A 46 12.66 -4.91 -5.79
CA GLU A 46 12.92 -3.49 -5.50
C GLU A 46 12.44 -2.54 -6.60
N LYS A 47 12.80 -2.81 -7.86
CA LYS A 47 12.34 -2.00 -9.00
C LYS A 47 10.81 -1.93 -9.10
N GLN A 48 10.11 -3.05 -8.90
CA GLN A 48 8.65 -3.09 -9.05
C GLN A 48 7.95 -2.32 -7.92
N ARG A 49 8.36 -2.52 -6.67
CA ARG A 49 7.77 -1.77 -5.53
C ARG A 49 8.12 -0.27 -5.58
N ASN A 50 9.33 0.08 -6.01
CA ASN A 50 9.74 1.49 -6.13
C ASN A 50 8.92 2.21 -7.22
N GLU A 51 8.60 1.53 -8.32
CA GLU A 51 7.74 2.10 -9.37
C GLU A 51 6.31 2.36 -8.89
N VAL A 52 5.79 1.58 -7.94
CA VAL A 52 4.50 1.88 -7.30
C VAL A 52 4.57 3.24 -6.59
N ILE A 53 5.61 3.46 -5.78
CA ILE A 53 5.78 4.72 -5.03
C ILE A 53 6.00 5.90 -5.97
N ASN A 54 6.81 5.71 -7.02
CA ASN A 54 7.00 6.74 -8.05
C ASN A 54 5.69 7.10 -8.76
N THR A 55 4.82 6.11 -9.01
CA THR A 55 3.50 6.32 -9.62
C THR A 55 2.60 7.14 -8.72
N VAL A 56 2.52 6.80 -7.41
CA VAL A 56 1.77 7.59 -6.41
C VAL A 56 2.27 9.03 -6.37
N ARG A 57 3.59 9.23 -6.18
CA ARG A 57 4.21 10.55 -6.02
C ARG A 57 4.01 11.47 -7.25
N LYS A 58 3.99 10.88 -8.45
CA LYS A 58 3.80 11.63 -9.71
C LYS A 58 2.33 11.85 -10.07
N SER A 59 1.40 11.45 -9.20
CA SER A 59 -0.05 11.48 -9.47
C SER A 59 -0.43 10.75 -10.76
N PHE A 60 0.33 9.70 -11.09
CA PHE A 60 0.03 8.83 -12.22
C PHE A 60 -1.02 7.79 -11.82
N PRO A 61 -1.86 7.34 -12.77
CA PRO A 61 -2.92 6.40 -12.46
C PRO A 61 -2.32 5.05 -12.00
N LEU A 62 -2.67 4.66 -10.78
CA LEU A 62 -2.58 3.27 -10.34
C LEU A 62 -3.84 2.54 -10.77
N ASN A 63 -3.69 1.33 -11.32
CA ASN A 63 -4.83 0.48 -11.63
C ASN A 63 -5.74 0.32 -10.39
N THR A 64 -7.03 0.15 -10.62
CA THR A 64 -8.02 -0.04 -9.53
C THR A 64 -7.64 -1.22 -8.64
N MET A 65 -7.89 -1.08 -7.34
CA MET A 65 -7.80 -2.17 -6.36
C MET A 65 -9.20 -2.72 -6.13
N TYR A 66 -9.37 -4.04 -6.14
CA TYR A 66 -10.67 -4.67 -5.94
C TYR A 66 -10.75 -5.29 -4.56
N TRP A 67 -11.72 -4.84 -3.78
CA TRP A 67 -11.95 -5.33 -2.42
C TRP A 67 -13.28 -6.08 -2.40
N ALA A 68 -13.30 -7.25 -1.77
CA ALA A 68 -14.52 -7.98 -1.46
C ALA A 68 -14.95 -7.68 -0.03
N VAL A 69 -16.26 -7.61 0.21
CA VAL A 69 -16.81 -7.58 1.56
C VAL A 69 -16.59 -8.95 2.20
N ALA A 70 -15.99 -8.97 3.40
CA ALA A 70 -15.68 -10.18 4.13
C ALA A 70 -15.98 -9.97 5.63
N GLY A 71 -17.09 -10.53 6.10
CA GLY A 71 -17.57 -10.32 7.47
C GLY A 71 -17.84 -8.84 7.74
N GLU A 72 -17.22 -8.30 8.79
CA GLU A 72 -17.32 -6.88 9.19
C GLU A 72 -16.32 -5.96 8.46
N GLY A 73 -15.47 -6.51 7.59
CA GLY A 73 -14.41 -5.78 6.89
C GLY A 73 -14.30 -6.15 5.41
N TYR A 74 -13.08 -6.06 4.90
CA TYR A 74 -12.75 -6.26 3.50
C TYR A 74 -11.57 -7.20 3.32
N GLU A 75 -11.59 -7.95 2.21
CA GLU A 75 -10.42 -8.70 1.71
C GLU A 75 -10.00 -8.16 0.34
N LEU A 76 -8.70 -7.99 0.17
CA LEU A 76 -8.14 -7.54 -1.09
C LEU A 76 -8.11 -8.68 -2.11
N MET A 77 -8.87 -8.54 -3.19
CA MET A 77 -8.96 -9.52 -4.27
C MET A 77 -7.93 -9.27 -5.38
N ASP A 78 -7.65 -8.00 -5.68
CA ASP A 78 -6.60 -7.58 -6.59
C ASP A 78 -5.91 -6.32 -6.08
N GLY A 79 -4.61 -6.20 -6.38
CA GLY A 79 -3.81 -5.06 -5.98
C GLY A 79 -2.87 -5.29 -4.81
N GLN A 80 -2.84 -6.51 -4.26
CA GLN A 80 -2.04 -6.89 -3.09
C GLN A 80 -0.60 -6.33 -3.11
N GLN A 81 0.17 -6.62 -4.16
CA GLN A 81 1.57 -6.20 -4.23
C GLN A 81 1.72 -4.66 -4.24
N ARG A 82 0.76 -3.95 -4.84
CA ARG A 82 0.78 -2.49 -4.92
C ARG A 82 0.41 -1.88 -3.56
N THR A 83 -0.63 -2.40 -2.93
CA THR A 83 -1.05 -1.99 -1.59
C THR A 83 0.05 -2.24 -0.57
N VAL A 84 0.64 -3.44 -0.54
CA VAL A 84 1.76 -3.75 0.37
C VAL A 84 2.95 -2.84 0.11
N SER A 85 3.32 -2.56 -1.15
CA SER A 85 4.42 -1.64 -1.47
C SER A 85 4.20 -0.24 -0.88
N ILE A 86 2.97 0.28 -0.97
CA ILE A 86 2.60 1.59 -0.41
C ILE A 86 2.69 1.55 1.11
N CYS A 87 2.11 0.54 1.75
CA CYS A 87 2.15 0.39 3.20
C CYS A 87 3.57 0.29 3.75
N GLN A 88 4.40 -0.60 3.18
CA GLN A 88 5.79 -0.79 3.59
C GLN A 88 6.62 0.49 3.42
N TYR A 89 6.39 1.25 2.34
CA TYR A 89 7.09 2.52 2.15
C TYR A 89 6.69 3.55 3.21
N VAL A 90 5.39 3.73 3.46
CA VAL A 90 4.87 4.68 4.47
C VAL A 90 5.31 4.28 5.88
N GLN A 91 5.40 2.97 6.17
CA GLN A 91 5.94 2.44 7.43
C GLN A 91 7.45 2.70 7.59
N GLY A 92 8.18 2.89 6.47
CA GLY A 92 9.60 3.18 6.45
C GLY A 92 10.50 1.95 6.22
N ASP A 93 9.98 0.88 5.63
CA ASP A 93 10.70 -0.39 5.49
C ASP A 93 11.79 -0.36 4.39
N PHE A 94 11.69 0.57 3.44
CA PHE A 94 12.68 0.73 2.37
C PHE A 94 12.78 2.17 1.88
N ALA A 95 13.90 2.48 1.21
CA ALA A 95 14.14 3.75 0.55
C ALA A 95 13.78 3.69 -0.94
N VAL A 96 13.31 4.80 -1.49
CA VAL A 96 13.05 5.01 -2.93
C VAL A 96 13.92 6.15 -3.42
N GLU A 97 14.40 6.09 -4.66
CA GLU A 97 15.14 7.19 -5.27
C GLU A 97 14.22 8.39 -5.52
N ILE A 98 14.48 9.49 -4.80
CA ILE A 98 13.75 10.74 -4.89
C ILE A 98 14.79 11.85 -5.05
N ASP A 99 14.69 12.60 -6.14
CA ASP A 99 15.61 13.69 -6.50
C ASP A 99 17.09 13.26 -6.53
N GLY A 100 17.36 12.05 -7.02
CA GLY A 100 18.71 11.50 -7.18
C GLY A 100 19.33 10.96 -5.88
N SER A 101 18.54 10.74 -4.83
CA SER A 101 19.02 10.15 -3.58
C SER A 101 18.00 9.15 -3.00
N PRO A 102 18.45 8.06 -2.34
CA PRO A 102 17.56 7.13 -1.67
C PRO A 102 16.95 7.78 -0.43
N MET A 103 15.61 7.90 -0.41
CA MET A 103 14.86 8.50 0.68
C MET A 103 13.87 7.49 1.27
N PHE A 104 13.90 7.35 2.60
CA PHE A 104 12.82 6.71 3.37
C PHE A 104 11.68 7.70 3.55
N PHE A 105 10.45 7.20 3.72
CA PHE A 105 9.28 8.06 3.96
C PHE A 105 9.46 9.01 5.14
N ASN A 106 10.03 8.52 6.25
CA ASN A 106 10.27 9.31 7.47
C ASN A 106 11.31 10.42 7.30
N ASN A 107 12.15 10.34 6.26
CA ASN A 107 13.18 11.34 5.95
C ASN A 107 12.69 12.39 4.93
N LEU A 108 11.47 12.24 4.40
CA LEU A 108 10.89 13.21 3.48
C LEU A 108 10.46 14.48 4.21
N THR A 109 10.46 15.60 3.48
CA THR A 109 9.80 16.81 3.95
C THR A 109 8.29 16.57 4.08
N SER A 110 7.62 17.30 4.97
CA SER A 110 6.17 17.16 5.18
C SER A 110 5.37 17.34 3.88
N GLU A 111 5.81 18.22 2.98
CA GLU A 111 5.21 18.39 1.67
C GLU A 111 5.30 17.12 0.82
N LYS A 112 6.48 16.48 0.76
CA LYS A 112 6.67 15.24 0.01
C LYS A 112 5.94 14.05 0.63
N GLN A 113 5.79 14.03 1.95
CA GLN A 113 4.93 13.04 2.62
C GLN A 113 3.46 13.25 2.24
N GLN A 114 2.97 14.50 2.24
CA GLN A 114 1.60 14.84 1.84
C GLN A 114 1.29 14.52 0.38
N GLN A 115 2.27 14.52 -0.52
CA GLN A 115 2.07 14.06 -1.90
C GLN A 115 1.77 12.56 -1.99
N ILE A 116 2.11 11.80 -0.96
CA ILE A 116 1.93 10.34 -0.91
C ILE A 116 0.68 9.98 -0.08
N LEU A 117 0.37 10.72 0.99
CA LEU A 117 -0.66 10.42 1.99
C LEU A 117 -2.12 10.78 1.60
#